data_AF-A0A935HF84-F1
#
_entry.id   AF-A0A935HF84-F1
#
_cell.length_a   1.000
_cell.length_b   1.000
_cell.length_c   1.000
_cell.angle_alpha   90.00
_cell.angle_beta   90.00
_cell.angle_gamma   90.00
#
_symmetry.space_group_name_H-M   'P 1'
#
loop_
_entity.id
_entity.type
_entity.pdbx_description
1 polymer ?
#
loop_
_entity_poly.entity_id
_entity_poly.type
_entity_poly.pdbx_seq_one_letter_code
_entity_poly.pdbx_strand_id
1 'polypeptide(L)'
;MLKKIGLREVAGAGFLIAPERNLRYVEMYTGIERVFKLPFQLLQKIKLGLYVSGSLSNRFSNPVQYKFGISLWDTRRNRWN
;
A
#
# COMPACT_ATOMS: atom_id res chain seq x y z
N MET A 1 21.14 -5.03 -8.31
CA MET A 1 21.08 -3.58 -8.63
C MET A 1 19.85 -2.83 -8.09
N LEU A 2 18.73 -3.48 -7.72
CA LEU A 2 17.48 -2.83 -7.23
C LEU A 2 17.60 -2.02 -5.90
N LYS A 3 18.56 -2.36 -5.04
CA LYS A 3 18.66 -1.81 -3.67
C LYS A 3 18.99 -0.31 -3.60
N LYS A 4 19.54 0.29 -4.67
CA LYS A 4 20.07 1.66 -4.64
C LYS A 4 19.00 2.75 -4.83
N ILE A 5 17.81 2.39 -5.29
CA ILE A 5 16.74 3.34 -5.66
C ILE A 5 15.75 3.56 -4.48
N GLY A 6 15.83 2.72 -3.44
CA GLY A 6 14.89 2.76 -2.32
C GLY A 6 13.47 2.35 -2.70
N LEU A 7 13.30 1.67 -3.84
CA LEU A 7 12.06 1.01 -4.23
C LEU A 7 11.88 -0.25 -3.39
N ARG A 8 10.69 -0.43 -2.83
CA ARG A 8 10.21 -1.64 -2.18
C ARG A 8 8.98 -2.10 -2.91
N GLU A 9 9.02 -3.32 -3.41
CA GLU A 9 7.83 -3.98 -3.92
C GLU A 9 7.08 -4.54 -2.71
N VAL A 10 5.79 -4.26 -2.62
CA VAL A 10 4.90 -4.75 -1.56
C VAL A 10 3.78 -5.50 -2.23
N ALA A 11 3.64 -6.77 -1.86
CA ALA A 11 2.47 -7.56 -2.20
C ALA A 11 1.81 -8.02 -0.90
N GLY A 12 0.48 -8.07 -0.91
CA GLY A 12 -0.31 -8.64 0.16
C GLY A 12 -1.66 -9.11 -0.36
N ALA A 13 -2.33 -9.93 0.44
CA ALA A 13 -3.65 -10.41 0.11
C ALA A 13 -4.52 -10.34 1.36
N GLY A 14 -5.77 -9.97 1.20
CA GLY A 14 -6.79 -9.96 2.23
C GLY A 14 -7.99 -10.76 1.76
N PHE A 15 -8.64 -11.48 2.65
CA PHE A 15 -9.93 -12.08 2.34
C PHE A 15 -10.89 -11.71 3.46
N LEU A 16 -12.11 -11.33 3.08
CA LEU A 16 -13.18 -11.00 4.00
C LEU A 16 -14.34 -11.94 3.68
N ILE A 17 -14.71 -12.74 4.68
CA ILE A 17 -15.82 -13.68 4.62
C ILE A 17 -16.91 -13.11 5.51
N ALA A 18 -17.96 -12.56 4.88
CA ALA A 18 -19.14 -12.06 5.58
C ALA A 18 -20.31 -13.04 5.35
N PRO A 19 -20.52 -14.00 6.26
CA PRO A 19 -21.54 -15.04 6.11
C PRO A 19 -22.96 -14.47 6.11
N GLU A 20 -23.21 -13.36 6.81
CA GLU A 20 -24.53 -12.71 6.92
C GLU A 20 -25.12 -12.24 5.58
N ARG A 21 -24.29 -12.05 4.55
CA ARG A 21 -24.73 -11.61 3.21
C ARG A 21 -24.29 -12.53 2.08
N ASN A 22 -23.73 -13.70 2.39
CA ASN A 22 -23.11 -14.62 1.43
C ASN A 22 -22.04 -13.92 0.55
N LEU A 23 -21.30 -12.99 1.15
CA LEU A 23 -20.28 -12.20 0.47
C LEU A 23 -18.91 -12.78 0.80
N ARG A 24 -18.32 -13.44 -0.19
CA ARG A 24 -16.90 -13.83 -0.20
C ARG A 24 -16.15 -12.78 -0.99
N TYR A 25 -15.23 -12.11 -0.32
CA TYR A 25 -14.43 -11.05 -0.88
C TYR A 25 -12.96 -11.46 -0.77
N VAL A 26 -12.28 -11.57 -1.91
CA VAL A 26 -10.83 -11.84 -1.93
C VAL A 26 -10.15 -10.65 -2.60
N GLU A 27 -9.24 -10.03 -1.88
CA GLU A 27 -8.38 -8.95 -2.34
C GLU A 27 -6.94 -9.44 -2.45
N MET A 28 -6.32 -9.18 -3.58
CA MET A 28 -4.88 -9.31 -3.76
C MET A 28 -4.36 -7.94 -4.16
N TYR A 29 -3.39 -7.41 -3.43
CA TYR A 29 -2.76 -6.14 -3.76
C TYR A 29 -1.27 -6.30 -4.00
N THR A 30 -0.79 -5.63 -5.03
CA THR A 30 0.63 -5.50 -5.34
C THR A 30 0.93 -4.03 -5.58
N GLY A 31 2.10 -3.59 -5.18
CA GLY A 31 2.44 -2.18 -5.20
C GLY A 31 3.93 -1.94 -5.08
N ILE A 32 4.28 -0.70 -5.33
CA ILE A 32 5.63 -0.19 -5.19
C ILE A 32 5.62 0.96 -4.19
N GLU A 33 6.43 0.83 -3.16
CA GLU A 33 6.76 1.87 -2.20
C GLU A 33 8.12 2.47 -2.54
N ARG A 34 8.26 3.78 -2.38
CA ARG A 34 9.54 4.47 -2.46
C ARG A 34 9.68 5.44 -1.30
N VAL A 35 10.79 5.31 -0.57
CA VAL A 35 11.14 6.22 0.52
C VAL A 35 12.09 7.28 -0.01
N PHE A 36 11.60 8.51 -0.13
CA PHE A 36 12.40 9.68 -0.42
C PHE A 36 12.91 10.30 0.88
N LYS A 37 14.22 10.52 0.95
CA LYS A 37 14.86 11.28 2.01
C LYS A 37 15.08 12.69 1.48
N LEU A 38 14.42 13.70 2.04
CA LEU A 38 14.63 15.08 1.60
C LEU A 38 15.89 15.64 2.28
N PRO A 39 16.92 16.07 1.52
CA PRO A 39 18.15 16.61 2.10
C PRO A 39 17.95 18.00 2.72
N PHE A 40 16.94 18.75 2.29
CA PHE A 40 16.63 20.08 2.86
C PHE A 40 16.05 20.02 4.28
N GLN A 41 15.51 18.86 4.65
CA GLN A 41 14.86 18.64 5.94
C GLN A 41 15.31 17.26 6.41
N LEU A 42 16.58 17.17 6.82
CA LEU A 42 17.38 15.95 7.14
C LEU A 42 16.64 14.88 7.99
N LEU A 43 15.51 15.24 8.57
CA LEU A 43 14.68 14.46 9.49
C LEU A 43 13.33 14.03 8.90
N GLN A 44 12.97 14.43 7.69
CA GLN A 44 11.71 14.05 7.04
C GLN A 44 11.96 13.03 5.93
N LYS A 45 11.55 11.79 6.20
CA LYS A 45 11.46 10.73 5.20
C LYS A 45 10.02 10.70 4.71
N ILE A 46 9.81 10.82 3.41
CA ILE A 46 8.49 10.70 2.80
C ILE A 46 8.43 9.34 2.14
N LYS A 47 7.42 8.54 2.47
CA LYS A 47 7.16 7.27 1.81
C LYS A 47 5.96 7.46 0.90
N LEU A 48 6.17 7.22 -0.40
CA LEU A 48 5.14 7.21 -1.41
C LEU A 48 4.91 5.78 -1.85
N GLY A 49 3.68 5.30 -1.76
CA GLY A 49 3.27 3.95 -2.17
C GLY A 49 2.18 4.02 -3.22
N LEU A 50 2.37 3.29 -4.31
CA LEU A 50 1.33 3.05 -5.32
C LEU A 50 0.96 1.58 -5.24
N TYR A 51 -0.31 1.29 -5.03
CA TYR A 51 -0.83 -0.06 -4.88
C TYR A 51 -1.96 -0.29 -5.88
N VAL A 52 -1.92 -1.43 -6.54
CA VAL A 52 -3.02 -1.98 -7.32
C VAL A 52 -3.59 -3.13 -6.50
N SER A 53 -4.88 -3.06 -6.20
CA SER A 53 -5.62 -4.15 -5.56
C SER A 53 -6.63 -4.74 -6.54
N GLY A 54 -6.47 -6.03 -6.80
CA GLY A 54 -7.42 -6.89 -7.49
C GLY A 54 -8.45 -7.44 -6.51
N SER A 55 -9.74 -7.21 -6.74
CA SER A 55 -10.83 -7.70 -5.88
C SER A 55 -11.71 -8.68 -6.64
N LEU A 56 -11.69 -9.96 -6.26
CA LEU A 56 -12.63 -10.96 -6.76
C LEU A 56 -13.82 -11.03 -5.80
N SER A 57 -14.96 -10.47 -6.24
CA SER A 57 -16.22 -10.48 -5.49
C SER A 57 -17.29 -11.18 -6.30
N ASN A 58 -18.06 -12.06 -5.66
CA ASN A 58 -19.19 -12.73 -6.32
C ASN A 58 -20.33 -11.76 -6.73
N ARG A 59 -20.31 -10.51 -6.24
CA ARG A 59 -21.38 -9.50 -6.43
C ARG A 59 -20.91 -8.19 -7.07
N PHE A 60 -19.60 -7.93 -7.13
CA PHE A 60 -19.06 -6.66 -7.60
C PHE A 60 -18.09 -6.89 -8.76
N SER A 61 -18.56 -6.57 -9.97
CA SER A 61 -17.83 -6.67 -11.23
C SER A 61 -16.92 -5.46 -11.46
N ASN A 62 -16.10 -5.09 -10.48
CA ASN A 62 -15.09 -4.04 -10.66
C ASN A 62 -13.78 -4.48 -9.99
N PRO A 63 -13.01 -5.33 -10.68
CA PRO A 63 -11.96 -6.10 -10.04
C PRO A 63 -10.66 -5.34 -9.83
N VAL A 64 -10.51 -4.08 -10.25
CA VAL A 64 -9.24 -3.34 -10.14
C VAL A 64 -9.47 -2.01 -9.42
N GLN A 65 -8.90 -1.89 -8.23
CA GLN A 65 -8.84 -0.66 -7.46
C GLN A 65 -7.40 -0.16 -7.39
N TYR A 66 -7.19 1.11 -7.73
CA TYR A 66 -5.91 1.79 -7.57
C TYR A 66 -5.91 2.53 -6.24
N LYS A 67 -4.91 2.29 -5.41
CA LYS A 67 -4.71 2.94 -4.12
C LYS A 67 -3.38 3.67 -4.12
N PHE A 68 -3.39 4.90 -3.63
CA PHE A 68 -2.20 5.72 -3.47
C PHE A 68 -2.04 5.98 -1.97
N GLY A 69 -0.87 5.66 -1.43
CA GLY A 69 -0.52 5.87 -0.03
C GLY A 69 0.61 6.88 0.09
N ILE A 70 0.42 7.88 0.95
CA ILE A 70 1.48 8.82 1.32
C ILE A 70 1.64 8.69 2.83
N SER A 71 2.84 8.33 3.27
CA SER A 71 3.17 8.27 4.70
C SER A 71 4.35 9.19 4.99
N LEU A 72 4.21 9.97 6.06
CA LEU A 72 5.24 10.89 6.50
C LEU A 72 5.95 10.29 7.71
N TRP A 73 7.27 10.41 7.73
CA TRP A 73 8.06 10.03 8.89
C TRP A 73 8.02 11.14 9.93
N ASP A 74 7.42 10.84 11.07
CA ASP A 74 7.47 11.71 12.23
C ASP A 74 8.78 11.45 12.99
N THR A 75 9.74 12.37 12.86
CA THR A 75 11.02 12.26 13.58
C THR A 75 10.87 12.42 15.09
N ARG A 76 9.88 13.16 15.57
CA ARG A 76 9.71 13.41 17.02
C ARG A 76 9.26 12.15 17.74
N ARG A 77 8.39 11.36 17.11
CA ARG A 77 7.85 10.11 17.65
C ARG A 77 8.61 8.89 17.12
N ASN A 78 9.49 9.07 16.14
CA ASN A 78 10.26 8.01 15.47
C ASN A 78 9.35 6.93 14.83
N ARG A 79 8.22 7.35 14.24
CA ARG A 79 7.18 6.46 13.68
C ARG A 79 6.73 6.94 12.29
N TRP A 80 6.23 6.02 11.47
CA TRP A 80 5.46 6.36 10.27
C TRP A 80 4.04 6.77 10.68
N ASN A 81 3.53 7.85 10.11
CA ASN A 81 2.15 8.33 10.29
C ASN A 81 1.45 8.52 8.94
#